data_AF-X0S7B4-F1
#
_entry.id   AF-X0S7B4-F1
#
_cell.length_a   1.000
_cell.length_b   1.000
_cell.length_c   1.000
_cell.angle_alpha   90.00
_cell.angle_beta   90.00
_cell.angle_gamma   90.00
#
_symmetry.space_group_name_H-M   'P 1'
#
loop_
_entity.id
_entity.type
_entity.pdbx_description
1 polymer ?
#
loop_
_entity_poly.entity_id
_entity_poly.type
_entity_poly.pdbx_seq_one_letter_code
_entity_poly.pdbx_strand_id
1 'polypeptide(L)'
;SSTNYPSKINSNVKRALYDNLDNNDDLALQVDEGIVNYKQDGWKGNRIKEKQVKNAIRNALEEFDIDDEGEVERILKLAKNQNDY
;
A
#
# COMPACT_ATOMS: atom_id res chain seq x y z
N SER A 1 -11.25 5.51 21.85
CA SER A 1 -11.21 6.65 20.93
C SER A 1 -11.56 6.16 19.55
N SER A 2 -12.65 6.66 18.97
CA SER A 2 -13.02 6.36 17.57
C SER A 2 -12.15 7.21 16.65
N THR A 3 -11.19 6.60 15.96
CA THR A 3 -10.44 7.24 14.88
C THR A 3 -11.43 7.63 13.78
N ASN A 4 -11.60 8.94 13.57
CA ASN A 4 -12.39 9.45 12.45
C ASN A 4 -11.53 9.39 11.20
N TYR A 5 -11.71 8.34 10.41
CA TYR A 5 -11.05 8.22 9.11
C TYR A 5 -11.69 9.18 8.09
N PRO A 6 -10.90 9.75 7.16
CA PRO A 6 -11.43 10.46 6.01
C PRO A 6 -12.40 9.59 5.21
N SER A 7 -13.38 10.20 4.55
CA SER A 7 -14.45 9.48 3.82
C SER A 7 -13.93 8.53 2.74
N LYS A 8 -12.77 8.83 2.13
CA LYS A 8 -12.11 7.98 1.14
C LYS A 8 -11.43 6.74 1.74
N ILE A 9 -11.10 6.77 3.03
CA ILE A 9 -10.47 5.68 3.79
C ILE A 9 -11.57 4.74 4.34
N ASN A 10 -12.28 4.12 3.39
CA ASN A 10 -13.54 3.41 3.61
C ASN A 10 -13.40 1.88 3.69
N SER A 11 -12.17 1.34 3.66
CA SER A 11 -11.90 -0.10 3.81
C SER A 11 -10.84 -0.35 4.88
N ASN A 12 -10.83 -1.57 5.45
CA ASN A 12 -9.81 -1.97 6.43
C ASN A 12 -8.39 -1.87 5.85
N VAL A 13 -8.27 -2.18 4.57
CA VAL A 13 -7.03 -2.10 3.79
C VAL A 13 -6.48 -0.68 3.78
N LYS A 14 -7.31 0.28 3.36
CA LYS A 14 -6.94 1.70 3.29
C LYS A 14 -6.67 2.28 4.66
N ARG A 15 -7.41 1.85 5.69
CA ARG A 15 -7.18 2.27 7.09
C ARG A 15 -5.81 1.82 7.57
N ALA A 16 -5.45 0.57 7.31
CA ALA A 16 -4.16 0.05 7.68
C ALA A 16 -3.02 0.77 6.95
N LEU A 17 -3.18 1.11 5.67
CA LEU A 17 -2.22 1.95 4.95
C LEU A 17 -2.12 3.35 5.59
N TYR A 18 -3.25 4.02 5.81
CA TYR A 18 -3.33 5.34 6.44
C TYR A 18 -2.61 5.37 7.80
N ASP A 19 -2.91 4.40 8.68
CA ASP A 19 -2.32 4.29 10.01
C ASP A 19 -0.80 4.01 9.97
N ASN A 20 -0.26 3.51 8.85
CA ASN A 20 1.16 3.19 8.66
C ASN A 20 1.91 4.19 7.75
N LEU A 21 1.23 5.21 7.24
CA LEU A 21 1.75 6.23 6.32
C LEU A 21 1.50 7.63 6.88
N ASP A 22 1.77 7.79 8.18
CA ASP A 22 1.63 9.05 8.93
C ASP A 22 0.28 9.74 8.78
N ASN A 23 -0.80 8.96 8.60
CA ASN A 23 -2.15 9.47 8.41
C ASN A 23 -2.29 10.36 7.15
N ASN A 24 -1.47 10.12 6.13
CA ASN A 24 -1.58 10.76 4.81
C ASN A 24 -2.61 9.99 3.95
N ASP A 25 -3.77 10.59 3.72
CA ASP A 25 -4.85 9.96 2.97
C ASP A 25 -4.57 9.86 1.48
N ASP A 26 -3.97 10.89 0.87
CA ASP A 26 -3.61 10.84 -0.55
C ASP A 26 -2.55 9.76 -0.82
N LEU A 27 -1.52 9.66 0.03
CA LEU A 27 -0.49 8.62 -0.09
C LEU A 27 -1.07 7.21 0.13
N ALA A 28 -1.93 7.04 1.15
CA ALA A 28 -2.56 5.75 1.40
C ALA A 28 -3.45 5.30 0.23
N LEU A 29 -4.15 6.23 -0.42
CA LEU A 29 -4.95 5.94 -1.61
C LEU A 29 -4.09 5.62 -2.83
N GLN A 30 -3.00 6.37 -3.05
CA GLN A 30 -2.09 6.15 -4.17
C GLN A 30 -1.41 4.77 -4.08
N VAL A 31 -0.97 4.39 -2.88
CA VAL A 31 -0.40 3.07 -2.62
C VAL A 31 -1.44 1.96 -2.82
N ASP A 32 -2.66 2.14 -2.31
CA ASP A 32 -3.76 1.16 -2.50
C ASP A 32 -4.06 0.95 -3.99
N GLU A 33 -4.20 2.04 -4.74
CA GLU A 33 -4.44 1.99 -6.18
C GLU A 33 -3.30 1.31 -6.92
N GLY A 34 -2.04 1.64 -6.60
CA GLY A 34 -0.86 0.97 -7.16
C GLY A 34 -0.86 -0.53 -6.91
N ILE A 35 -1.20 -0.97 -5.70
CA ILE A 35 -1.28 -2.40 -5.37
C ILE A 35 -2.43 -3.06 -6.15
N VAL A 36 -3.63 -2.48 -6.15
CA VAL A 36 -4.80 -3.07 -6.82
C VAL A 36 -4.60 -3.19 -8.33
N ASN A 37 -3.95 -2.21 -8.96
CA ASN A 37 -3.73 -2.21 -10.41
C ASN A 37 -2.68 -3.24 -10.86
N TYR A 38 -1.68 -3.53 -10.01
CA TYR A 38 -0.58 -4.42 -10.37
C TYR A 38 -0.65 -5.81 -9.73
N LYS A 39 -1.48 -6.01 -8.69
CA LYS A 39 -1.65 -7.32 -8.08
C LYS A 39 -2.33 -8.26 -9.08
N GLN A 40 -1.65 -9.36 -9.37
CA GLN A 40 -2.20 -10.46 -10.15
C GLN A 40 -2.73 -11.53 -9.21
N ASP A 41 -3.61 -12.41 -9.71
CA ASP A 41 -4.03 -13.57 -8.93
C ASP A 41 -2.83 -14.40 -8.46
N GLY A 42 -2.84 -14.85 -7.20
CA GLY A 42 -1.72 -15.57 -6.60
C GLY A 42 -0.39 -14.81 -6.58
N TRP A 43 -0.42 -13.47 -6.46
CA TRP A 43 0.80 -12.67 -6.41
C TRP A 43 1.63 -12.92 -5.15
N LYS A 44 0.97 -13.15 -4.01
CA LYS A 44 1.64 -13.46 -2.73
C LYS A 44 2.41 -14.77 -2.86
N GLY A 45 3.70 -14.73 -2.55
CA GLY A 45 4.62 -15.86 -2.70
C GLY A 45 5.21 -16.03 -4.10
N ASN A 46 4.72 -15.30 -5.11
CA ASN A 46 5.29 -15.33 -6.45
C ASN A 46 6.28 -14.19 -6.67
N ARG A 47 7.58 -14.50 -6.73
CA ARG A 47 8.67 -13.51 -6.83
C ARG A 47 8.50 -12.47 -7.93
N ILE A 48 8.00 -12.87 -9.11
CA ILE A 48 7.86 -11.95 -10.25
C ILE A 48 6.68 -10.99 -10.01
N LYS A 49 5.55 -11.53 -9.56
CA LYS A 49 4.35 -10.74 -9.28
C LYS A 49 4.55 -9.82 -8.07
N GLU A 50 5.22 -10.29 -7.01
CA GLU A 50 5.61 -9.45 -5.88
C GLU A 50 6.52 -8.31 -6.32
N LYS A 51 7.45 -8.54 -7.25
CA LYS A 51 8.30 -7.47 -7.79
C LYS A 51 7.49 -6.41 -8.55
N GLN A 52 6.42 -6.80 -9.26
CA GLN A 52 5.53 -5.84 -9.93
C GLN A 52 4.79 -4.97 -8.92
N VAL A 53 4.21 -5.57 -7.88
CA VAL A 53 3.53 -4.83 -6.81
C VAL A 53 4.53 -3.95 -6.05
N LYS A 54 5.73 -4.44 -5.75
CA LYS A 54 6.80 -3.68 -5.13
C LYS A 54 7.17 -2.43 -5.92
N ASN A 55 7.29 -2.56 -7.24
CA ASN A 55 7.59 -1.42 -8.10
C ASN A 55 6.43 -0.42 -8.13
N ALA A 56 5.18 -0.88 -8.11
CA ALA A 56 4.02 0.01 -8.02
C ALA A 56 4.01 0.80 -6.71
N ILE A 57 4.32 0.14 -5.58
CA ILE A 57 4.48 0.81 -4.28
C ILE A 57 5.61 1.83 -4.32
N ARG A 58 6.77 1.48 -4.90
CA ARG A 58 7.90 2.42 -5.04
C ARG A 58 7.49 3.66 -5.81
N ASN A 59 6.87 3.51 -6.99
CA ASN A 59 6.42 4.64 -7.79
C ASN A 59 5.44 5.53 -7.01
N ALA A 60 4.50 4.94 -6.26
CA ALA A 60 3.56 5.69 -5.43
C ALA A 60 4.26 6.48 -4.31
N LEU A 61 5.36 5.97 -3.74
CA LEU A 61 6.14 6.69 -2.74
C LEU A 61 7.01 7.80 -3.35
N GLU A 62 7.61 7.55 -4.51
CA GLU A 62 8.42 8.53 -5.24
C GLU A 62 7.61 9.78 -5.63
N GLU A 63 6.30 9.63 -5.92
CA GLU A 63 5.39 10.76 -6.18
C GLU A 63 5.19 11.69 -4.97
N PHE A 64 5.54 11.23 -3.76
CA PHE A 64 5.49 11.99 -2.51
C PHE A 64 6.89 12.33 -1.98
N ASP A 65 7.91 12.29 -2.84
CA ASP A 65 9.32 12.52 -2.49
C ASP A 65 9.88 11.53 -1.46
N ILE A 66 9.31 10.33 -1.37
CA ILE A 66 9.76 9.25 -0.50
C ILE A 66 10.56 8.22 -1.33
N ASP A 67 11.89 8.37 -1.35
CA ASP A 67 12.82 7.40 -1.94
C ASP A 67 13.53 6.58 -0.86
N ASP A 68 12.77 5.68 -0.22
CA ASP A 68 13.27 4.79 0.84
C ASP A 68 12.86 3.34 0.55
N GLU A 69 13.86 2.51 0.22
CA GLU A 69 13.66 1.08 -0.09
C GLU A 69 13.15 0.28 1.13
N GLY A 70 13.46 0.72 2.36
CA GLY A 70 12.94 0.16 3.59
C GLY A 70 11.44 0.42 3.77
N GLU A 71 10.98 1.63 3.42
CA GLU A 71 9.55 1.97 3.37
C GLU A 71 8.81 1.10 2.35
N VAL A 72 9.37 0.97 1.15
CA VAL A 72 8.81 0.10 0.10
C VAL A 72 8.63 -1.34 0.59
N GLU A 73 9.65 -1.91 1.23
CA GLU A 73 9.59 -3.28 1.77
C GLU A 73 8.62 -3.40 2.95
N ARG A 74 8.54 -2.38 3.81
CA ARG A 74 7.58 -2.36 4.92
C ARG A 74 6.14 -2.39 4.40
N ILE A 75 5.83 -1.54 3.42
CA ILE A 75 4.49 -1.47 2.82
C ILE A 75 4.17 -2.75 2.05
N LEU A 76 5.12 -3.31 1.29
CA LEU A 76 4.92 -4.60 0.60
C LEU A 76 4.58 -5.70 1.61
N LYS A 77 5.29 -5.77 2.74
CA LYS A 77 5.03 -6.72 3.82
C LYS A 77 3.65 -6.49 4.44
N LEU A 78 3.27 -5.23 4.68
CA LEU A 78 1.93 -4.87 5.15
C LEU A 78 0.85 -5.37 4.19
N ALA A 79 0.99 -5.08 2.89
CA ALA A 79 0.06 -5.50 1.85
C ALA A 79 -0.09 -7.04 1.77
N LYS A 80 1.02 -7.78 1.88
CA LYS A 80 1.01 -9.25 1.89
C LYS A 80 0.22 -9.84 3.06
N ASN A 81 0.19 -9.15 4.21
CA ASN A 81 -0.50 -9.60 5.42
C ASN A 81 -2.00 -9.26 5.45
N GLN A 82 -2.49 -8.46 4.50
CA GLN A 82 -3.92 -8.15 4.41
C GLN A 82 -4.63 -9.18 3.54
N ASN A 83 -5.70 -9.79 4.08
CA ASN A 83 -6.45 -10.84 3.38
C ASN A 83 -7.27 -10.32 2.21
N ASP A 84 -7.65 -9.04 2.23
CA ASP A 84 -8.51 -8.42 1.22
C ASP A 84 -7.74 -8.01 -0.07
N TYR A 85 -6.42 -8.18 -0.09
CA TYR A 85 -5.57 -8.05 -1.29
C TYR A 85 -5.31 -9.39 -1.97
#